data_AF-A0A553GUD4-F1
#
_entry.id   AF-A0A553GUD4-F1
#
_cell.length_a   1.000
_cell.length_b   1.000
_cell.length_c   1.000
_cell.angle_alpha   90.00
_cell.angle_beta   90.00
_cell.angle_gamma   90.00
#
_symmetry.space_group_name_H-M   'P 1'
#
loop_
_entity.id
_entity.type
_entity.pdbx_description
1 polymer ?
#
loop_
_entity_poly.entity_id
_entity_poly.type
_entity_poly.pdbx_seq_one_letter_code
_entity_poly.pdbx_strand_id
1 'polypeptide(L)' 'MLPSLFISHGSPLLALQPGDSGPALAHLAAELPRPRALLVVSAHWESGRLQVSAHPH' A
#
# COMPACT_ATOMS: atom_id res chain seq x y z
N MET A 1 18.26 -4.01 -2.79
CA MET A 1 17.60 -2.99 -1.93
C MET A 1 16.10 -3.07 -2.18
N LEU A 2 15.25 -2.74 -1.18
CA LEU A 2 13.79 -2.66 -1.37
C LEU A 2 13.42 -1.27 -1.90
N PRO A 3 12.54 -1.14 -2.90
CA PRO A 3 12.12 0.16 -3.40
C PRO A 3 11.06 0.80 -2.50
N SER A 4 10.96 2.13 -2.56
CA SER A 4 9.78 2.86 -2.09
C SER A 4 8.77 2.95 -3.24
N LEU A 5 7.49 2.74 -2.94
CA LEU A 5 6.42 2.76 -3.92
C LEU A 5 5.44 3.90 -3.60
N PHE A 6 4.97 4.59 -4.63
CA PHE A 6 3.84 5.52 -4.55
C PHE A 6 2.67 4.91 -5.33
N ILE A 7 1.58 4.59 -4.63
CA ILE A 7 0.43 3.89 -5.20
C ILE A 7 -0.81 4.74 -4.93
N SER A 8 -1.56 5.06 -6.00
CA SER A 8 -2.87 5.71 -5.85
C SER A 8 -3.85 4.74 -5.17
N HIS A 9 -4.61 5.22 -4.18
CA HIS A 9 -5.67 4.43 -3.53
C HIS A 9 -6.90 4.26 -4.43
N GLY A 10 -7.02 5.04 -5.50
CA GLY A 10 -8.09 4.95 -6.50
C GLY A 10 -9.51 5.08 -5.93
N SER A 11 -10.49 4.65 -6.73
CA SER A 11 -11.88 4.55 -6.29
C SER A 11 -12.03 3.41 -5.28
N PRO A 12 -12.82 3.58 -4.20
CA PRO A 12 -13.17 2.48 -3.29
C PRO A 12 -13.75 1.24 -3.99
N LEU A 13 -14.37 1.43 -5.17
CA LEU A 13 -14.92 0.32 -5.96
C LEU A 13 -13.83 -0.66 -6.47
N LEU A 14 -12.56 -0.27 -6.52
CA LEU A 14 -11.46 -1.16 -6.90
C LEU A 14 -11.34 -2.38 -5.98
N ALA A 15 -11.82 -2.29 -4.74
CA ALA A 15 -11.87 -3.44 -3.83
C ALA A 15 -12.81 -4.56 -4.33
N LEU A 16 -13.84 -4.20 -5.09
CA LEU A 16 -14.81 -5.14 -5.66
C LEU A 16 -14.51 -5.43 -7.14
N GLN A 17 -14.06 -4.41 -7.85
CA GLN A 17 -13.88 -4.38 -9.30
C GLN A 17 -12.50 -3.80 -9.61
N PRO A 18 -11.43 -4.61 -9.50
CA PRO A 18 -10.05 -4.11 -9.48
C PRO A 18 -9.55 -3.52 -10.79
N GLY A 19 -10.28 -3.72 -11.91
CA GLY A 19 -9.88 -3.25 -13.23
C GLY A 19 -8.45 -3.67 -13.58
N ASP A 20 -7.74 -2.81 -14.31
CA ASP A 20 -6.35 -3.06 -14.73
C ASP A 20 -5.35 -2.90 -13.57
N SER A 21 -5.70 -2.13 -12.54
CA SER A 21 -4.82 -1.87 -11.39
C SER A 21 -4.55 -3.11 -10.55
N GLY A 22 -5.53 -4.02 -10.42
CA GLY A 22 -5.36 -5.27 -9.67
C GLY A 22 -4.27 -6.17 -10.24
N PRO A 23 -4.39 -6.60 -11.51
CA PRO A 23 -3.35 -7.39 -12.18
C PRO A 23 -1.98 -6.71 -12.19
N ALA A 24 -1.91 -5.39 -12.43
CA ALA A 24 -0.66 -4.64 -12.42
C ALA A 24 0.03 -4.69 -11.03
N LEU A 25 -0.73 -4.50 -9.94
CA LEU A 25 -0.20 -4.59 -8.59
C LEU A 25 0.23 -6.01 -8.21
N ALA A 26 -0.51 -7.03 -8.67
CA ALA A 26 -0.14 -8.43 -8.46
C ALA A 26 1.16 -8.80 -9.17
N HIS A 27 1.34 -8.35 -10.42
CA HIS A 27 2.57 -8.53 -11.18
C HIS A 27 3.74 -7.85 -10.45
N LEU A 28 3.60 -6.58 -10.08
CA LEU A 28 4.64 -5.86 -9.33
C LEU A 28 5.03 -6.60 -8.05
N ALA A 29 4.05 -7.11 -7.28
CA ALA A 29 4.33 -7.85 -6.06
C ALA A 29 5.12 -9.14 -6.30
N ALA A 30 4.93 -9.80 -7.44
CA ALA A 30 5.66 -11.02 -7.80
C ALA A 30 7.14 -10.77 -8.16
N GLU A 31 7.47 -9.57 -8.63
CA GLU A 31 8.84 -9.19 -9.00
C GLU A 31 9.66 -8.62 -7.84
N LEU A 32 8.99 -8.22 -6.75
CA LEU A 32 9.65 -7.61 -5.60
C LEU A 32 10.16 -8.66 -4.59
N PRO A 33 11.37 -8.47 -4.02
CA PRO A 33 11.81 -9.31 -2.92
C PRO A 33 10.91 -9.12 -1.71
N ARG A 34 10.59 -10.21 -1.00
CA ARG A 34 9.66 -10.18 0.15
C ARG A 34 10.24 -9.36 1.30
N PRO A 35 9.59 -8.27 1.73
CA PRO A 35 10.07 -7.48 2.85
C PRO A 35 9.77 -8.16 4.19
N ARG A 36 10.58 -7.86 5.21
CA ARG A 36 10.33 -8.30 6.61
C ARG A 36 9.22 -7.50 7.29
N ALA A 37 8.99 -6.26 6.84
CA ALA A 37 7.98 -5.35 7.33
C ALA A 37 7.62 -4.32 6.25
N LEU A 38 6.42 -3.75 6.33
CA LEU A 38 5.97 -2.64 5.48
C LEU A 38 5.73 -1.41 6.35
N LEU A 39 6.20 -0.25 5.90
CA LEU A 39 5.79 1.05 6.42
C LEU A 39 4.82 1.66 5.40
N VAL A 40 3.59 1.95 5.83
CA VAL A 40 2.55 2.52 4.97
C VAL A 40 2.28 3.95 5.41
N VAL A 41 2.30 4.87 4.45
CA VAL A 41 1.84 6.26 4.61
C VAL A 41 0.57 6.39 3.77
N SER A 42 -0.55 6.77 4.40
CA SER A 42 -1.85 6.83 3.74
C SER A 42 -2.38 8.26 3.69
N ALA A 43 -2.91 8.66 2.53
CA ALA A 43 -3.56 9.96 2.36
C ALA A 43 -4.80 10.13 3.26
N HIS A 44 -5.41 9.03 3.69
CA HIS A 44 -6.60 9.04 4.57
C HIS A 44 -6.25 8.86 6.05
N TRP A 45 -4.96 8.85 6.40
CA TRP A 45 -4.54 8.82 7.80
C TRP A 45 -3.97 10.17 8.20
N GLU A 46 -4.86 11.02 8.70
CA GLU A 46 -4.57 12.42 9.01
C GLU A 46 -4.47 12.65 10.51
N SER A 47 -3.52 13.49 10.91
CA SER A 47 -3.33 13.91 12.30
C SER A 47 -2.65 15.27 12.35
N GLY A 48 -2.92 16.05 13.40
CA GLY A 48 -2.27 17.34 13.64
C GLY A 48 -0.80 17.24 14.07
N ARG A 49 -0.30 16.02 14.31
CA ARG A 49 1.10 15.72 14.67
C ARG A 49 1.54 14.43 13.99
N LEU A 50 2.85 14.22 13.85
CA LEU A 50 3.37 12.94 13.38
C LEU A 50 2.98 11.84 14.37
N GLN A 51 2.31 10.81 13.86
CA GLN A 51 1.90 9.63 14.63
C GLN A 51 2.40 8.37 13.94
N VAL A 52 2.50 7.29 14.72
CA VAL A 52 2.78 5.92 14.26
C VAL A 52 1.74 5.02 14.90
N SER A 53 1.09 4.18 14.12
CA SER A 53 0.15 3.17 14.59
C SER A 53 0.61 1.80 14.13
N ALA A 54 0.47 0.80 14.99
CA ALA A 54 0.69 -0.60 14.70
C ALA A 54 -0.26 -1.42 15.58
N HIS A 55 -0.69 -2.58 15.07
CA HIS A 55 -1.39 -3.53 15.93
C HIS A 55 -0.36 -4.15 16.89
N PRO A 56 -0.57 -4.14 18.22
CA PRO A 56 0.29 -4.88 19.13
C PRO A 56 0.25 -6.37 18.76
N HIS A 57 1.42 -7.01 18.75
CA HIS A 57 1.58 -8.44 18.49
C HIS A 57 1.09 -9.28 19.68
#